data_AF-Q57471-F1
#
_entry.id   AF-Q57471-F1
#
_cell.length_a   1.000
_cell.length_b   1.000
_cell.length_c   1.000
_cell.angle_alpha   90.00
_cell.angle_beta   90.00
_cell.angle_gamma   90.00
#
_symmetry.space_group_name_H-M   'P 1'
#
loop_
_entity.id
_entity.type
_entity.pdbx_description
1 polymer ?
#
loop_
_entity_poly.entity_id
_entity_poly.type
_entity_poly.pdbx_seq_one_letter_code
_entity_poly.pdbx_strand_id
1 'polypeptide(L)'
;MELEDANVTKKVELRPLIGLTRGLPPTDLETITIDAIRTHRRLVEKADELFQALPETYKTGQACGGPQHIRYIEASIEMHAQMSALNTLYSILGFIPKVVVN
;
A
#
# COMPACT_ATOMS: atom_id res chain seq x y z
N MET A 1 -9.99 29.30 4.13
CA MET A 1 -9.06 28.16 4.27
C MET A 1 -9.82 26.84 4.53
N GLU A 2 -11.08 26.71 4.09
CA GLU A 2 -11.91 25.50 4.36
C GLU A 2 -12.16 24.63 3.12
N LEU A 3 -11.88 25.15 1.92
CA LEU A 3 -12.21 24.46 0.66
C LEU A 3 -11.17 23.41 0.26
N GLU A 4 -9.90 23.56 0.67
CA GLU A 4 -8.83 22.60 0.35
C GLU A 4 -8.97 21.31 1.19
N ASP A 5 -9.29 21.41 2.48
CA ASP A 5 -9.53 20.26 3.36
C ASP A 5 -10.75 19.41 2.92
N ALA A 6 -11.77 20.05 2.34
CA ALA A 6 -12.97 19.36 1.85
C ALA A 6 -12.71 18.48 0.61
N ASN A 7 -11.70 18.82 -0.20
CA ASN A 7 -11.34 18.02 -1.38
C ASN A 7 -10.43 16.83 -1.02
N VAL A 8 -9.56 16.98 -0.01
CA VAL A 8 -8.72 15.88 0.49
C VAL A 8 -9.58 14.79 1.16
N THR A 9 -10.62 15.18 1.89
CA THR A 9 -11.45 14.25 2.69
C THR A 9 -12.35 13.31 1.89
N LYS A 10 -12.65 13.60 0.61
CA LYS A 10 -13.46 12.73 -0.25
C LYS A 10 -12.67 11.63 -0.97
N LYS A 11 -11.33 11.71 -0.99
CA LYS A 11 -10.47 10.81 -1.78
C LYS A 11 -9.59 9.89 -0.93
N VAL A 12 -9.53 10.13 0.38
CA VAL A 12 -8.66 9.40 1.30
C VAL A 12 -9.34 8.14 1.83
N GLU A 13 -8.74 6.98 1.56
CA GLU A 13 -9.22 5.67 2.01
C GLU A 13 -9.06 5.49 3.53
N LEU A 14 -7.92 5.93 4.09
CA LEU A 14 -7.61 5.81 5.51
C LEU A 14 -7.65 7.17 6.23
N ARG A 15 -8.86 7.68 6.47
CA ARG A 15 -9.08 8.97 7.18
C ARG A 15 -8.25 9.15 8.47
N PRO A 16 -7.99 8.12 9.31
CA PRO A 16 -7.15 8.28 10.49
C PRO A 16 -5.73 8.81 10.22
N LEU A 17 -5.17 8.53 9.04
CA LEU A 17 -3.82 9.00 8.68
C LEU A 17 -3.74 10.53 8.61
N ILE A 18 -4.83 11.23 8.24
CA ILE A 18 -4.89 12.69 8.23
C ILE A 18 -4.61 13.26 9.63
N GLY A 19 -5.19 12.63 10.66
CA GLY A 19 -4.98 13.03 12.05
C GLY A 19 -3.57 12.69 12.54
N LEU A 20 -3.07 11.51 12.17
CA LEU A 20 -1.74 11.03 12.58
C LEU A 20 -0.59 11.84 11.97
N THR A 21 -0.74 12.36 10.76
CA THR A 21 0.28 13.16 10.07
C THR A 21 0.12 14.66 10.28
N ARG A 22 -0.92 15.10 11.00
CA ARG A 22 -1.17 16.53 11.23
C ARG A 22 -0.02 17.16 12.01
N GLY A 23 0.55 18.23 11.45
CA GLY A 23 1.63 18.99 12.09
C GLY A 23 3.04 18.45 11.81
N LEU A 24 3.19 17.38 11.04
CA LEU A 24 4.50 16.94 10.58
C LEU A 24 5.13 17.98 9.63
N PRO A 25 6.45 18.19 9.70
CA PRO A 25 7.19 18.86 8.64
C PRO A 25 6.95 18.15 7.28
N PRO A 26 6.82 18.90 6.17
CA PRO A 26 6.65 18.29 4.85
C PRO A 26 7.73 17.27 4.47
N THR A 27 8.97 17.50 4.91
CA THR A 27 10.12 16.59 4.72
C THR A 27 9.93 15.24 5.39
N ASP A 28 9.29 15.21 6.56
CA ASP A 28 9.06 13.99 7.33
C ASP A 28 7.92 13.20 6.70
N LEU A 29 6.87 13.87 6.24
CA LEU A 29 5.79 13.25 5.48
C LEU A 29 6.29 12.66 4.16
N GLU A 30 7.17 13.37 3.45
CA GLU A 30 7.82 12.88 2.24
C GLU A 30 8.65 11.62 2.54
N THR A 31 9.44 11.63 3.61
CA THR A 31 10.25 10.48 4.05
C THR A 31 9.38 9.25 4.34
N ILE A 32 8.30 9.43 5.12
CA ILE A 32 7.34 8.35 5.42
C ILE A 32 6.72 7.81 4.12
N THR A 33 6.40 8.69 3.16
CA THR A 33 5.81 8.30 1.89
C THR A 33 6.80 7.49 1.04
N ILE A 34 8.09 7.89 0.99
CA ILE A 34 9.15 7.13 0.32
C ILE A 34 9.30 5.72 0.91
N ASP A 35 9.27 5.60 2.23
CA ASP A 35 9.38 4.30 2.89
C ASP A 35 8.12 3.44 2.70
N ALA A 36 6.93 4.05 2.61
CA ALA A 36 5.71 3.36 2.23
C ALA A 36 5.77 2.84 0.77
N ILE A 37 6.38 3.57 -0.17
CA ILE A 37 6.61 3.09 -1.54
C ILE A 37 7.52 1.86 -1.53
N ARG A 38 8.64 1.92 -0.79
CA ARG A 38 9.57 0.79 -0.66
C ARG A 38 8.90 -0.43 -0.04
N THR A 39 8.11 -0.22 1.00
CA THR A 39 7.32 -1.28 1.65
C THR A 39 6.34 -1.91 0.68
N HIS A 40 5.62 -1.08 -0.09
CA HIS A 40 4.68 -1.57 -1.09
C HIS A 40 5.36 -2.50 -2.11
N ARG A 41 6.50 -2.08 -2.67
CA ARG A 41 7.27 -2.90 -3.63
C ARG A 41 7.70 -4.24 -3.02
N ARG A 42 8.22 -4.25 -1.79
CA ARG A 42 8.56 -5.49 -1.08
C ARG A 42 7.37 -6.42 -0.87
N LEU A 43 6.18 -5.86 -0.60
CA LEU A 43 4.96 -6.63 -0.44
C LEU A 43 4.47 -7.22 -1.77
N VAL A 44 4.59 -6.47 -2.86
CA VAL A 44 4.31 -6.95 -4.22
C VAL A 44 5.26 -8.10 -4.58
N GLU A 45 6.57 -7.94 -4.36
CA GLU A 45 7.58 -8.99 -4.59
C GLU A 45 7.26 -10.26 -3.78
N LYS A 46 6.98 -10.12 -2.48
CA LYS A 46 6.59 -11.25 -1.61
C LYS A 46 5.34 -11.97 -2.10
N ALA A 47 4.32 -11.23 -2.52
CA ALA A 47 3.08 -11.83 -3.02
C ALA A 47 3.31 -12.56 -4.35
N ASP A 48 4.12 -11.99 -5.26
CA ASP A 48 4.49 -12.64 -6.53
C ASP A 48 5.34 -13.90 -6.29
N GLU A 49 6.35 -13.87 -5.43
CA GLU A 49 7.13 -15.05 -5.07
C GLU A 49 6.25 -16.21 -4.57
N LEU A 50 5.28 -15.89 -3.71
CA LEU A 50 4.31 -16.87 -3.22
C LEU A 50 3.39 -17.37 -4.34
N PHE A 51 2.96 -16.51 -5.25
CA PHE A 51 2.18 -16.89 -6.42
C PHE A 51 2.96 -17.82 -7.35
N GLN A 52 4.21 -17.49 -7.67
CA GLN A 52 5.06 -18.30 -8.54
C GLN A 52 5.31 -19.70 -7.97
N ALA A 53 5.40 -19.82 -6.64
CA ALA A 53 5.54 -21.09 -5.94
C ALA A 53 4.27 -21.95 -5.89
N LEU A 54 3.09 -21.41 -6.22
CA LEU A 54 1.85 -22.19 -6.24
C LEU A 54 1.85 -23.27 -7.34
N PRO A 55 1.19 -24.41 -7.12
CA PRO A 55 0.91 -25.35 -8.21
C PRO A 55 0.04 -24.72 -9.30
N GLU A 56 0.18 -25.16 -10.55
CA GLU A 56 -0.56 -24.61 -11.70
C GLU A 56 -2.09 -24.70 -11.56
N THR A 57 -2.61 -25.73 -10.87
CA THR A 57 -4.04 -25.84 -10.58
C THR A 57 -4.56 -24.69 -9.71
N TYR A 58 -3.73 -24.14 -8.82
CA TYR A 58 -4.08 -22.95 -8.03
C TYR A 58 -3.97 -21.68 -8.86
N LYS A 59 -2.90 -21.52 -9.66
CA LYS A 59 -2.71 -20.33 -10.52
C LYS A 59 -3.83 -20.17 -11.56
N THR A 60 -4.36 -21.30 -12.06
CA THR A 60 -5.47 -21.33 -13.03
C THR A 60 -6.85 -21.34 -12.39
N GLY A 61 -6.95 -21.34 -11.06
CA GLY A 61 -8.22 -21.35 -10.33
C GLY A 61 -8.97 -22.68 -10.33
N GLN A 62 -8.33 -23.78 -10.73
CA GLN A 62 -8.89 -25.14 -10.70
C GLN A 62 -8.89 -25.75 -9.29
N ALA A 63 -7.99 -25.30 -8.42
CA ALA A 63 -7.90 -25.70 -7.01
C ALA A 63 -7.88 -24.47 -6.09
N CYS A 64 -8.51 -24.59 -4.92
CA CYS A 64 -8.60 -23.53 -3.91
C CYS A 64 -8.35 -24.10 -2.50
N GLY A 65 -7.98 -23.23 -1.56
CA GLY A 65 -7.71 -23.60 -0.17
C GLY A 65 -6.38 -24.30 0.10
N GLY A 66 -6.14 -24.66 1.36
CA GLY A 66 -4.89 -25.28 1.82
C GLY A 66 -3.80 -24.27 2.23
N PRO A 67 -2.80 -24.70 3.03
CA PRO A 67 -1.88 -23.78 3.69
C PRO A 67 -1.03 -22.91 2.75
N GLN A 68 -0.66 -23.41 1.58
CA GLN A 68 0.14 -22.64 0.62
C GLN A 68 -0.68 -21.54 -0.05
N HIS A 69 -1.90 -21.86 -0.48
CA HIS A 69 -2.80 -20.89 -1.09
C HIS A 69 -3.24 -19.81 -0.09
N ILE A 70 -3.53 -20.20 1.16
CA ILE A 70 -3.85 -19.24 2.23
C ILE A 70 -2.69 -18.25 2.44
N ARG A 71 -1.43 -18.70 2.48
CA ARG A 71 -0.27 -17.81 2.63
C ARG A 71 -0.13 -16.81 1.49
N TYR A 72 -0.38 -17.22 0.25
CA TYR A 72 -0.42 -16.30 -0.90
C TYR A 72 -1.53 -15.24 -0.76
N ILE A 73 -2.73 -15.66 -0.35
CA ILE A 73 -3.86 -14.75 -0.11
C ILE A 73 -3.54 -13.76 1.02
N GLU A 74 -2.98 -14.22 2.13
CA GLU A 74 -2.56 -13.37 3.26
C GLU A 74 -1.54 -12.31 2.82
N ALA A 75 -0.53 -12.70 2.04
CA ALA A 75 0.44 -11.75 1.49
C ALA A 75 -0.20 -10.75 0.52
N SER A 76 -1.19 -11.18 -0.25
CA SER A 76 -1.93 -10.31 -1.17
C SER A 76 -2.83 -9.32 -0.41
N ILE A 77 -3.45 -9.75 0.69
CA ILE A 77 -4.21 -8.89 1.60
C ILE A 77 -3.30 -7.84 2.23
N GLU A 78 -2.12 -8.23 2.72
CA GLU A 78 -1.14 -7.31 3.28
C GLU A 78 -0.71 -6.24 2.26
N MET A 79 -0.41 -6.66 1.03
CA MET A 79 -0.08 -5.77 -0.09
C MET A 79 -1.20 -4.77 -0.40
N HIS A 80 -2.45 -5.23 -0.50
CA HIS A 80 -3.60 -4.35 -0.78
C HIS A 80 -3.93 -3.41 0.38
N ALA A 81 -3.85 -3.88 1.62
CA ALA A 81 -4.06 -3.03 2.80
C ALA A 81 -3.01 -1.91 2.88
N GLN A 82 -1.75 -2.24 2.59
CA GLN A 82 -0.67 -1.26 2.56
C GLN A 82 -0.83 -0.27 1.39
N MET A 83 -1.35 -0.71 0.24
CA MET A 83 -1.65 0.19 -0.89
C MET A 83 -2.64 1.29 -0.48
N SER A 84 -3.64 0.99 0.36
CA SER A 84 -4.56 2.00 0.86
C SER A 84 -3.91 3.05 1.77
N ALA A 85 -2.90 2.63 2.55
CA ALA A 85 -2.07 3.58 3.28
C ALA A 85 -1.24 4.45 2.34
N LEU A 86 -0.63 3.87 1.31
CA LEU A 86 0.16 4.60 0.33
C LEU A 86 -0.67 5.62 -0.47
N ASN A 87 -1.86 5.24 -0.95
CA ASN A 87 -2.79 6.14 -1.64
C ASN A 87 -3.22 7.32 -0.76
N THR A 88 -3.43 7.05 0.53
CA THR A 88 -3.76 8.08 1.51
C THR A 88 -2.57 9.02 1.72
N LEU A 89 -1.35 8.50 1.87
CA LEU A 89 -0.14 9.31 2.01
C LEU A 89 0.09 10.21 0.79
N TYR A 90 -0.11 9.70 -0.44
CA TYR A 90 -0.07 10.53 -1.65
C TYR A 90 -1.10 11.65 -1.63
N SER A 91 -2.30 11.36 -1.15
CA SER A 91 -3.36 12.37 -1.06
C SER A 91 -3.04 13.46 -0.03
N ILE A 92 -2.34 13.12 1.05
CA ILE A 92 -1.90 14.08 2.09
C ILE A 92 -0.66 14.86 1.62
N LEU A 93 0.31 14.20 0.99
CA LEU A 93 1.54 14.82 0.51
C LEU A 93 1.31 15.73 -0.71
N GLY A 94 0.33 15.39 -1.56
CA GLY A 94 -0.06 16.17 -2.74
C GLY A 94 0.78 15.90 -3.99
N PHE A 95 1.83 15.09 -3.90
CA PHE A 95 2.65 14.64 -5.04
C PHE A 95 3.23 13.24 -4.78
N ILE A 96 3.82 12.62 -5.82
CA ILE A 96 4.53 11.35 -5.69
C ILE A 96 6.04 11.65 -5.60
N PRO A 97 6.71 11.35 -4.48
CA PRO A 97 8.12 11.63 -4.32
C PRO A 97 8.97 10.70 -5.18
N LYS A 98 10.15 11.18 -5.58
CA LYS A 98 11.10 10.36 -6.35
C LYS A 98 11.74 9.32 -5.43
N VAL A 99 11.59 8.06 -5.76
CA VAL A 99 12.26 6.95 -5.06
C VAL A 99 13.37 6.42 -5.95
N VAL A 100 14.61 6.51 -5.46
CA VAL A 100 15.75 5.86 -6.12
C VAL A 100 15.53 4.34 -6.02
N VAL A 101 15.59 3.65 -7.15
CA VAL A 101 15.58 2.19 -7.20
C VAL A 101 16.93 1.75 -6.62
N ASN A 102 16.91 1.06 -5.48
CA ASN A 102 18.09 0.39 -4.97
C ASN A 102 18.31 -0.91 -5.74
#